data_AF-A0A536TKU7-F1
#
_entry.id   AF-A0A536TKU7-F1
#
_cell.length_a   1.000
_cell.length_b   1.000
_cell.length_c   1.000
_cell.angle_alpha   90.00
_cell.angle_beta   90.00
_cell.angle_gamma   90.00
#
_symmetry.space_group_name_H-M   'P 1'
#
loop_
_entity.id
_entity.type
_entity.pdbx_description
1 polymer ?
#
loop_
_entity_poly.entity_id
_entity_poly.type
_entity_poly.pdbx_seq_one_letter_code
_entity_poly.pdbx_strand_id
1 'polypeptide(L)'
;WHLAAPFAPAAPQPIPLPEGGGDRNAIPLYKLPNARVIHHFIPAMPVRVSALRALGAYMNVFSIESFIDELARAAAADPVEFRLRHLDDARARDAVTAAATRFGWSGYVRARGRGRGFAFARYKNLGAYLALAVEVEVDRETGRTRLVRAVGAVDSGQAVNPDGIRNQIEGGIVQASSWTLHEAVSFDESHITSADWASYPMLRFPEIPDSVEVHVIDRPGQAFLGTGEAAQGPTAAAIANAVADATGARVRELPFTRERVKSAIGV
;
A
#
# COMPACT_ATOMS: atom_id res chain seq x y z
N TRP A 1 -15.82 27.72 2.10
CA TRP A 1 -16.36 26.36 1.94
C TRP A 1 -17.74 26.19 2.59
N HIS A 2 -18.20 27.17 3.39
CA HIS A 2 -19.62 27.32 3.73
C HIS A 2 -20.27 28.30 2.76
N LEU A 3 -20.95 27.78 1.74
CA LEU A 3 -21.86 28.59 0.94
C LEU A 3 -23.14 28.80 1.75
N ALA A 4 -23.77 29.98 1.61
CA ALA A 4 -25.09 30.22 2.18
C ALA A 4 -26.14 29.22 1.66
N ALA A 5 -25.95 28.71 0.45
CA ALA A 5 -26.67 27.57 -0.11
C ALA A 5 -25.65 26.52 -0.63
N PRO A 6 -25.45 25.39 0.08
CA PRO A 6 -24.56 24.33 -0.39
C PRO A 6 -25.18 23.59 -1.59
N PHE A 7 -24.33 23.09 -2.48
CA PHE A 7 -24.78 22.17 -3.53
C PHE A 7 -25.36 20.90 -2.91
N ALA A 8 -26.49 20.43 -3.44
CA ALA A 8 -27.02 19.13 -3.10
C ALA A 8 -26.05 18.04 -3.62
N PRO A 9 -25.48 17.18 -2.74
CA PRO A 9 -24.65 16.08 -3.20
C PRO A 9 -25.48 15.12 -4.05
N ALA A 10 -24.89 14.62 -5.14
CA ALA A 10 -25.51 13.58 -5.96
C ALA A 10 -25.72 12.31 -5.13
N ALA A 11 -26.78 11.55 -5.45
CA ALA A 11 -27.02 10.27 -4.80
C ALA A 11 -25.84 9.32 -5.10
N PRO A 12 -25.21 8.71 -4.09
CA PRO A 12 -24.05 7.86 -4.30
C PRO A 12 -24.45 6.57 -5.01
N GLN A 13 -23.67 6.17 -6.01
CA GLN A 13 -23.91 4.98 -6.83
C GLN A 13 -22.67 4.08 -6.82
N PRO A 14 -22.83 2.74 -6.84
CA PRO A 14 -21.69 1.83 -6.97
C PRO A 14 -21.04 1.97 -8.36
N ILE A 15 -19.71 1.95 -8.40
CA ILE A 15 -18.94 1.91 -9.65
C ILE A 15 -18.66 0.43 -9.95
N PRO A 16 -19.00 -0.08 -11.15
CA PRO A 16 -18.76 -1.47 -11.49
C PRO A 16 -17.26 -1.78 -11.55
N LEU A 17 -16.90 -3.03 -11.27
CA LEU A 17 -15.57 -3.57 -11.60
C LEU A 17 -15.40 -3.61 -13.12
N PRO A 18 -14.17 -3.48 -13.65
CA PRO A 18 -12.88 -3.45 -12.94
C PRO A 18 -12.45 -2.07 -12.42
N GLU A 19 -13.11 -0.98 -12.81
CA GLU A 19 -12.81 0.36 -12.30
C GLU A 19 -12.99 0.42 -10.80
N GLY A 20 -14.11 -0.10 -10.26
CA GLY A 20 -14.39 -0.28 -8.83
C GLY A 20 -14.43 1.01 -8.01
N GLY A 21 -15.16 0.98 -6.89
CA GLY A 21 -15.18 2.05 -5.89
C GLY A 21 -14.38 1.64 -4.66
N GLY A 22 -15.09 1.28 -3.60
CA GLY A 22 -14.52 0.69 -2.39
C GLY A 22 -14.00 -0.75 -2.59
N ASP A 23 -14.53 -1.48 -3.58
CA ASP A 23 -14.15 -2.83 -3.97
C ASP A 23 -12.99 -2.89 -4.98
N ARG A 24 -12.41 -1.74 -5.34
CA ARG A 24 -11.26 -1.66 -6.24
C ARG A 24 -10.10 -2.52 -5.70
N ASN A 25 -9.56 -3.41 -6.54
CA ASN A 25 -8.53 -4.39 -6.19
C ASN A 25 -8.92 -5.42 -5.10
N ALA A 26 -10.20 -5.57 -4.75
CA ALA A 26 -10.63 -6.60 -3.79
C ALA A 26 -10.48 -8.04 -4.32
N ILE A 27 -10.37 -8.22 -5.65
CA ILE A 27 -10.08 -9.52 -6.27
C ILE A 27 -8.56 -9.68 -6.39
N PRO A 28 -7.94 -10.66 -5.69
CA PRO A 28 -6.50 -10.89 -5.74
C PRO A 28 -6.05 -11.38 -7.12
N LEU A 29 -4.81 -11.04 -7.50
CA LEU A 29 -4.18 -11.48 -8.75
C LEU A 29 -3.59 -12.88 -8.68
N TYR A 30 -3.54 -13.46 -7.48
CA TYR A 30 -2.97 -14.77 -7.24
C TYR A 30 -3.93 -15.87 -7.67
N LYS A 31 -3.38 -16.96 -8.18
CA LYS A 31 -4.10 -18.18 -8.47
C LYS A 31 -4.58 -18.85 -7.19
N LEU A 32 -5.81 -18.54 -6.81
CA LEU A 32 -6.52 -19.15 -5.69
C LEU A 32 -7.67 -19.98 -6.26
N PRO A 33 -7.66 -21.33 -6.10
CA PRO A 33 -8.66 -22.18 -6.73
C PRO A 33 -10.09 -21.90 -6.23
N ASN A 34 -10.22 -21.32 -5.04
CA ASN A 34 -11.49 -20.95 -4.44
C ASN A 34 -11.35 -19.55 -3.81
N ALA A 35 -12.12 -18.59 -4.29
CA ALA A 35 -12.18 -17.24 -3.74
C ALA A 35 -13.62 -16.71 -3.79
N ARG A 36 -14.06 -16.09 -2.71
CA ARG A 36 -15.34 -15.40 -2.64
C ARG A 36 -15.12 -13.99 -2.10
N VAL A 37 -15.40 -12.99 -2.93
CA VAL A 37 -15.33 -11.56 -2.56
C VAL A 37 -16.75 -11.04 -2.47
N ILE A 38 -17.11 -10.43 -1.34
CA ILE A 38 -18.41 -9.83 -1.10
C ILE A 38 -18.20 -8.34 -0.85
N HIS A 39 -18.93 -7.50 -1.58
CA HIS A 39 -18.92 -6.06 -1.42
C HIS A 39 -20.30 -5.58 -0.96
N HIS A 40 -20.34 -4.85 0.15
CA HIS A 40 -21.53 -4.18 0.64
C HIS A 40 -21.38 -2.68 0.40
N PHE A 41 -22.25 -2.12 -0.44
CA PHE A 41 -22.30 -0.69 -0.67
C PHE A 41 -23.16 -0.01 0.40
N ILE A 42 -22.54 0.85 1.22
CA ILE A 42 -23.21 1.63 2.25
C ILE A 42 -23.42 3.06 1.71
N PRO A 43 -24.64 3.45 1.31
CA PRO A 43 -24.88 4.73 0.65
C PRO A 43 -24.84 5.93 1.60
N ALA A 44 -24.98 5.71 2.91
CA ALA A 44 -24.98 6.75 3.92
C ALA A 44 -23.92 6.45 4.99
N MET A 45 -22.94 7.36 5.13
CA MET A 45 -21.86 7.27 6.11
C MET A 45 -21.99 8.42 7.12
N PRO A 46 -21.65 8.21 8.41
CA PRO A 46 -21.71 9.27 9.42
C PRO A 46 -20.70 10.39 9.17
N VAL A 47 -19.62 10.08 8.43
CA VAL A 47 -18.62 11.05 7.97
C VAL A 47 -18.65 11.11 6.46
N ARG A 48 -18.55 12.33 5.91
CA ARG A 48 -18.47 12.53 4.46
C ARG A 48 -17.21 11.86 3.90
N VAL A 49 -17.40 10.96 2.94
CA VAL A 49 -16.31 10.30 2.19
C VAL A 49 -16.24 10.85 0.76
N SER A 50 -15.09 10.68 0.12
CA SER A 50 -14.87 11.01 -1.29
C SER A 50 -13.70 10.18 -1.85
N ALA A 51 -13.35 10.41 -3.11
CA ALA A 51 -12.17 9.83 -3.71
C ALA A 51 -10.90 10.35 -3.01
N LEU A 52 -10.20 9.43 -2.35
CA LEU A 52 -8.79 9.55 -2.02
C LEU A 52 -7.99 8.79 -3.08
N ARG A 53 -6.76 9.19 -3.38
CA ARG A 53 -5.92 8.55 -4.41
C ARG A 53 -5.83 7.04 -4.16
N ALA A 54 -6.04 6.26 -5.23
CA ALA A 54 -6.21 4.80 -5.27
C ALA A 54 -7.58 4.24 -4.81
N LEU A 55 -8.49 5.07 -4.28
CA LEU A 55 -9.81 4.66 -3.79
C LEU A 55 -9.72 3.41 -2.90
N GLY A 56 -10.57 2.40 -3.11
CA GLY A 56 -10.55 1.16 -2.33
C GLY A 56 -9.26 0.34 -2.45
N ALA A 57 -8.42 0.58 -3.47
CA ALA A 57 -7.23 -0.22 -3.70
C ALA A 57 -6.23 -0.16 -2.55
N TYR A 58 -6.13 1.00 -1.87
CA TYR A 58 -5.23 1.16 -0.73
C TYR A 58 -5.50 0.10 0.36
N MET A 59 -6.75 -0.01 0.82
CA MET A 59 -7.13 -0.92 1.90
C MET A 59 -7.24 -2.38 1.44
N ASN A 60 -7.75 -2.61 0.23
CA ASN A 60 -7.90 -3.97 -0.30
C ASN A 60 -6.54 -4.63 -0.57
N VAL A 61 -5.61 -3.91 -1.19
CA VAL A 61 -4.24 -4.42 -1.41
C VAL A 61 -3.50 -4.59 -0.08
N PHE A 62 -3.62 -3.64 0.87
CA PHE A 62 -3.08 -3.81 2.22
C PHE A 62 -3.51 -5.14 2.84
N SER A 63 -4.82 -5.43 2.81
CA SER A 63 -5.40 -6.62 3.42
C SER A 63 -4.95 -7.90 2.71
N ILE A 64 -5.03 -7.94 1.37
CA ILE A 64 -4.66 -9.10 0.55
C ILE A 64 -3.17 -9.40 0.71
N GLU A 65 -2.30 -8.41 0.52
CA GLU A 65 -0.85 -8.62 0.53
C GLU A 65 -0.29 -8.90 1.94
N SER A 66 -0.96 -8.40 2.98
CA SER A 66 -0.67 -8.81 4.36
C SER A 66 -1.03 -10.27 4.59
N PHE A 67 -2.20 -10.70 4.12
CA PHE A 67 -2.63 -12.09 4.26
C PHE A 67 -1.78 -13.05 3.42
N ILE A 68 -1.34 -12.65 2.23
CA ILE A 68 -0.39 -13.43 1.41
C ILE A 68 0.95 -13.61 2.14
N ASP A 69 1.44 -12.60 2.87
CA ASP A 69 2.63 -12.74 3.71
C ASP A 69 2.41 -13.71 4.88
N GLU A 70 1.22 -13.69 5.50
CA GLU A 70 0.86 -14.66 6.54
C GLU A 70 0.78 -16.08 5.99
N LEU A 71 0.22 -16.28 4.79
CA LEU A 71 0.20 -17.57 4.12
C LEU A 71 1.60 -18.07 3.77
N ALA A 72 2.49 -17.18 3.30
CA ALA A 72 3.89 -17.52 3.05
C ALA A 72 4.60 -17.99 4.33
N ARG A 73 4.40 -17.28 5.45
CA ARG A 73 4.94 -17.68 6.77
C ARG A 73 4.37 -19.02 7.23
N ALA A 74 3.06 -19.22 7.12
CA ALA A 74 2.40 -20.47 7.50
C ALA A 74 2.90 -21.67 6.66
N ALA A 75 3.23 -21.42 5.39
CA ALA A 75 3.82 -22.41 4.50
C ALA A 75 5.35 -22.57 4.66
N ALA A 76 5.97 -21.85 5.61
CA ALA A 76 7.43 -21.77 5.77
C ALA A 76 8.17 -21.43 4.45
N ALA A 77 7.55 -20.60 3.62
CA ALA A 77 8.07 -20.18 2.32
C ALA A 77 8.58 -18.72 2.38
N ASP A 78 9.59 -18.43 1.56
CA ASP A 78 9.97 -17.03 1.31
C ASP A 78 8.78 -16.28 0.67
N PRO A 79 8.44 -15.07 1.14
CA PRO A 79 7.23 -14.37 0.69
C PRO A 79 7.33 -13.84 -0.75
N VAL A 80 8.52 -13.67 -1.33
CA VAL A 80 8.69 -13.34 -2.76
C VAL A 80 8.46 -14.60 -3.59
N GLU A 81 9.11 -15.70 -3.22
CA GLU A 81 8.92 -17.00 -3.89
C GLU A 81 7.48 -17.48 -3.81
N PHE A 82 6.82 -17.27 -2.67
CA PHE A 82 5.41 -17.61 -2.48
C PHE A 82 4.52 -16.85 -3.47
N ARG A 83 4.73 -15.54 -3.65
CA ARG A 83 4.01 -14.75 -4.66
C ARG A 83 4.27 -15.26 -6.06
N LEU A 84 5.53 -15.50 -6.42
CA LEU A 84 5.90 -16.02 -7.73
C LEU A 84 5.26 -17.38 -8.02
N ARG A 85 5.12 -18.28 -7.05
CA ARG A 85 4.43 -19.58 -7.25
C ARG A 85 2.94 -19.45 -7.56
N HIS A 86 2.31 -18.34 -7.16
CA HIS A 86 0.88 -18.11 -7.31
C HIS A 86 0.55 -17.03 -8.35
N LEU A 87 1.54 -16.52 -9.10
CA LEU A 87 1.33 -15.54 -10.18
C LEU A 87 1.61 -16.17 -11.54
N ASP A 88 0.57 -16.24 -12.38
CA ASP A 88 0.66 -16.73 -13.77
C ASP A 88 1.03 -15.61 -14.76
N ASP A 89 0.70 -14.34 -14.46
CA ASP A 89 0.99 -13.19 -15.33
C ASP A 89 2.50 -12.91 -15.40
N ALA A 90 3.10 -13.06 -16.58
CA ALA A 90 4.53 -12.84 -16.80
C ALA A 90 4.99 -11.41 -16.42
N ARG A 91 4.19 -10.37 -16.67
CA ARG A 91 4.54 -8.99 -16.33
C ARG A 91 4.52 -8.76 -14.82
N ALA A 92 3.57 -9.38 -14.13
CA ALA A 92 3.55 -9.39 -12.67
C ALA A 92 4.81 -10.05 -12.10
N ARG A 93 5.18 -11.21 -12.64
CA ARG A 93 6.40 -11.94 -12.23
C ARG A 93 7.68 -11.14 -12.50
N ASP A 94 7.75 -10.46 -13.64
CA ASP A 94 8.89 -9.59 -13.99
C ASP A 94 9.03 -8.44 -12.99
N ALA A 95 7.92 -7.77 -12.62
CA ALA A 95 7.93 -6.71 -11.62
C ALA A 95 8.38 -7.23 -10.24
N VAL A 96 7.81 -8.35 -9.79
CA VAL A 96 8.18 -8.99 -8.51
C VAL A 96 9.66 -9.35 -8.48
N THR A 97 10.16 -10.00 -9.54
CA THR A 97 11.56 -10.41 -9.67
C THR A 97 12.49 -9.19 -9.67
N ALA A 98 12.18 -8.17 -10.48
CA ALA A 98 12.99 -6.98 -10.58
C ALA A 98 13.09 -6.22 -9.24
N ALA A 99 11.98 -6.01 -8.54
CA ALA A 99 11.99 -5.36 -7.23
C ALA A 99 12.81 -6.15 -6.21
N ALA A 100 12.64 -7.47 -6.14
CA ALA A 100 13.37 -8.32 -5.21
C ALA A 100 14.87 -8.34 -5.49
N THR A 101 15.28 -8.48 -6.75
CA THR A 101 16.69 -8.44 -7.15
C THR A 101 17.31 -7.09 -6.82
N ARG A 102 16.67 -5.98 -7.18
CA ARG A 102 17.19 -4.63 -6.96
C ARG A 102 17.27 -4.25 -5.49
N PHE A 103 16.32 -4.73 -4.68
CA PHE A 103 16.36 -4.54 -3.23
C PHE A 103 17.51 -5.31 -2.55
N GLY A 104 18.08 -6.32 -3.21
CA GLY A 104 19.02 -7.26 -2.62
C GLY A 104 18.33 -8.26 -1.71
N TRP A 105 17.11 -8.72 -2.07
CA TRP A 105 16.29 -9.56 -1.20
C TRP A 105 17.03 -10.81 -0.70
N SER A 106 17.64 -11.63 -1.54
CA SER A 106 18.34 -12.84 -1.07
C SER A 106 19.53 -12.55 -0.15
N GLY A 107 20.13 -11.36 -0.22
CA GLY A 107 21.30 -10.95 0.58
C GLY A 107 20.98 -10.10 1.81
N TYR A 108 19.71 -9.98 2.21
CA TYR A 108 19.34 -9.12 3.33
C TYR A 108 19.93 -9.60 4.66
N VAL A 109 20.66 -8.72 5.32
CA VAL A 109 21.23 -8.96 6.65
C VAL A 109 20.27 -8.40 7.70
N ARG A 110 19.72 -9.28 8.54
CA ARG A 110 18.83 -8.86 9.63
C ARG A 110 19.59 -8.03 10.66
N ALA A 111 18.95 -6.96 11.11
CA ALA A 111 19.41 -6.15 12.23
C ALA A 111 18.31 -6.04 13.29
N ARG A 112 18.70 -5.86 14.55
CA ARG A 112 17.75 -5.70 15.66
C ARG A 112 16.86 -4.50 15.43
N GLY A 113 15.54 -4.68 15.59
CA GLY A 113 14.56 -3.63 15.38
C GLY A 113 14.35 -3.25 13.91
N ARG A 114 14.94 -3.99 12.96
CA ARG A 114 14.70 -3.83 11.53
C ARG A 114 14.00 -5.03 10.94
N GLY A 115 13.16 -4.77 9.95
CA GLY A 115 12.48 -5.80 9.20
C GLY A 115 12.28 -5.37 7.77
N ARG A 116 12.14 -6.35 6.90
CA ARG A 116 11.86 -6.15 5.49
C ARG A 116 10.49 -6.68 5.12
N GLY A 117 9.85 -6.04 4.16
CA GLY A 117 8.55 -6.44 3.67
C GLY A 117 8.48 -6.33 2.18
N PHE A 118 7.62 -7.17 1.59
CA PHE A 118 7.38 -7.20 0.16
C PHE A 118 5.89 -7.15 -0.10
N ALA A 119 5.49 -6.46 -1.16
CA ALA A 119 4.12 -6.48 -1.65
C ALA A 119 4.07 -6.23 -3.15
N PHE A 120 2.98 -6.64 -3.78
CA PHE A 120 2.73 -6.48 -5.20
C PHE A 120 1.25 -6.16 -5.48
N ALA A 121 0.99 -5.32 -6.48
CA ALA A 121 -0.34 -5.18 -7.06
C ALA A 121 -0.28 -4.71 -8.52
N ARG A 122 -1.37 -4.97 -9.25
CA ARG A 122 -1.71 -4.30 -10.50
C ARG A 122 -2.90 -3.38 -10.23
N TYR A 123 -2.72 -2.07 -10.40
CA TYR A 123 -3.79 -1.12 -10.06
C TYR A 123 -5.07 -1.40 -10.86
N LYS A 124 -6.24 -1.46 -10.19
CA LYS A 124 -7.54 -1.87 -10.76
C LYS A 124 -7.56 -3.25 -11.44
N ASN A 125 -6.52 -4.07 -11.24
CA ASN A 125 -6.22 -5.26 -12.03
C ASN A 125 -6.14 -5.00 -13.55
N LEU A 126 -5.97 -3.73 -13.97
CA LEU A 126 -5.91 -3.32 -15.38
C LEU A 126 -4.75 -2.36 -15.69
N GLY A 127 -4.44 -1.46 -14.77
CA GLY A 127 -3.42 -0.42 -14.90
C GLY A 127 -2.00 -0.93 -14.61
N ALA A 128 -1.14 -0.02 -14.16
CA ALA A 128 0.26 -0.31 -13.92
C ALA A 128 0.46 -1.37 -12.82
N TYR A 129 1.52 -2.15 -12.99
CA TYR A 129 2.02 -3.13 -12.04
C TYR A 129 3.05 -2.44 -11.15
N LEU A 130 3.02 -2.70 -9.85
CA LEU A 130 4.07 -2.30 -8.94
C LEU A 130 4.35 -3.43 -7.96
N ALA A 131 5.60 -3.86 -7.93
CA ALA A 131 6.16 -4.62 -6.82
C ALA A 131 7.04 -3.70 -5.99
N LEU A 132 6.98 -3.83 -4.66
CA LEU A 132 7.70 -2.99 -3.73
C LEU A 132 8.30 -3.82 -2.61
N ALA A 133 9.61 -3.65 -2.40
CA ALA A 133 10.32 -4.14 -1.24
C ALA A 133 10.72 -2.95 -0.36
N VAL A 134 10.54 -3.08 0.96
CA VAL A 134 10.87 -2.02 1.92
C VAL A 134 11.66 -2.57 3.09
N GLU A 135 12.45 -1.72 3.73
CA GLU A 135 12.97 -1.93 5.08
C GLU A 135 12.36 -0.89 6.02
N VAL A 136 11.93 -1.33 7.20
CA VAL A 136 11.48 -0.46 8.29
C VAL A 136 12.38 -0.64 9.52
N GLU A 137 12.39 0.40 10.35
CA GLU A 137 12.90 0.37 11.70
C GLU A 137 11.73 0.51 12.69
N VAL A 138 11.68 -0.34 13.70
CA VAL A 138 10.68 -0.32 14.78
C VAL A 138 11.39 -0.20 16.13
N ASP A 139 11.15 0.92 16.79
CA ASP A 139 11.52 1.13 18.18
C ASP A 139 10.50 0.42 19.07
N ARG A 140 10.92 -0.67 19.73
CA ARG A 140 10.01 -1.51 20.53
C ARG A 140 9.48 -0.79 21.77
N GLU A 141 10.26 0.09 22.39
CA GLU A 141 9.85 0.77 23.62
C GLU A 141 8.76 1.81 23.35
N THR A 142 8.90 2.54 22.25
CA THR A 142 8.02 3.65 21.90
C THR A 142 6.97 3.31 20.84
N GLY A 143 7.06 2.14 20.19
CA GLY A 143 6.22 1.74 19.06
C GLY A 143 6.47 2.54 17.77
N ARG A 144 7.50 3.41 17.74
CA ARG A 144 7.79 4.23 16.55
C ARG A 144 8.22 3.33 15.41
N THR A 145 7.52 3.43 14.29
CA THR A 145 7.90 2.79 13.03
C THR A 145 8.37 3.86 12.05
N ARG A 146 9.51 3.64 11.38
CA ARG A 146 10.03 4.49 10.30
C ARG A 146 10.30 3.63 9.06
N LEU A 147 9.85 4.09 7.90
CA LEU A 147 10.29 3.52 6.62
C LEU A 147 11.73 3.98 6.36
N VAL A 148 12.67 3.04 6.31
CA VAL A 148 14.11 3.35 6.10
C VAL A 148 14.39 3.48 4.62
N ARG A 149 14.02 2.48 3.82
CA ARG A 149 14.22 2.51 2.36
C ARG A 149 13.13 1.74 1.64
N ALA A 150 12.89 2.13 0.40
CA ALA A 150 11.95 1.46 -0.50
C ALA A 150 12.58 1.26 -1.88
N VAL A 151 12.44 0.05 -2.43
CA VAL A 151 12.86 -0.28 -3.80
C VAL A 151 11.68 -0.89 -4.54
N GLY A 152 11.24 -0.22 -5.60
CA GLY A 152 10.09 -0.63 -6.40
C GLY A 152 10.49 -0.96 -7.84
N ALA A 153 9.69 -1.83 -8.47
CA ALA A 153 9.74 -2.02 -9.92
C ALA A 153 8.33 -1.83 -10.48
N VAL A 154 8.21 -0.92 -11.44
CA VAL A 154 6.94 -0.50 -12.04
C VAL A 154 6.91 -0.85 -13.52
N ASP A 155 5.83 -1.51 -13.95
CA ASP A 155 5.52 -1.75 -15.35
C ASP A 155 4.23 -0.99 -15.69
N SER A 156 4.37 0.07 -16.48
CA SER A 156 3.27 0.91 -16.95
C SER A 156 3.00 0.75 -18.46
N GLY A 157 3.41 -0.40 -19.03
CA GLY A 157 3.41 -0.59 -20.48
C GLY A 157 4.55 0.18 -21.15
N GLN A 158 4.33 0.70 -22.35
CA GLN A 158 5.34 1.55 -23.01
C GLN A 158 5.56 2.83 -22.21
N ALA A 159 6.80 3.08 -21.81
CA ALA A 159 7.16 4.25 -21.03
C ALA A 159 7.33 5.48 -21.94
N VAL A 160 6.35 6.39 -21.90
CA VAL A 160 6.43 7.67 -22.65
C VAL A 160 7.38 8.65 -21.95
N ASN A 161 7.27 8.76 -20.63
CA ASN A 161 8.14 9.58 -19.79
C ASN A 161 8.58 8.74 -18.58
N PRO A 162 9.70 7.99 -18.68
CA PRO A 162 10.21 7.16 -17.59
C PRO A 162 10.48 7.93 -16.29
N ASP A 163 10.94 9.17 -16.38
CA ASP A 163 11.21 10.01 -15.20
C ASP A 163 9.91 10.46 -14.51
N GLY A 164 8.89 10.84 -15.30
CA GLY A 164 7.56 11.14 -14.78
C GLY A 164 6.90 9.93 -14.10
N ILE A 165 7.08 8.73 -14.65
CA ILE A 165 6.63 7.48 -14.03
C ILE A 165 7.32 7.28 -12.68
N ARG A 166 8.65 7.42 -12.65
CA ARG A 166 9.47 7.31 -11.44
C ARG A 166 8.98 8.28 -10.36
N ASN A 167 8.89 9.56 -10.68
CA ASN A 167 8.46 10.61 -9.75
C ASN A 167 7.04 10.35 -9.19
N GLN A 168 6.10 9.89 -10.04
CA GLN A 168 4.75 9.55 -9.61
C GLN A 168 4.70 8.39 -8.59
N ILE A 169 5.56 7.39 -8.75
CA ILE A 169 5.66 6.26 -7.83
C ILE A 169 6.40 6.67 -6.55
N GLU A 170 7.51 7.41 -6.66
CA GLU A 170 8.27 7.91 -5.50
C GLU A 170 7.39 8.76 -4.57
N GLY A 171 6.69 9.76 -5.13
CA GLY A 171 5.75 10.56 -4.36
C GLY A 171 4.56 9.75 -3.83
N GLY A 172 4.14 8.71 -4.56
CA GLY A 172 3.10 7.79 -4.12
C GLY A 172 3.52 6.94 -2.92
N ILE A 173 4.78 6.47 -2.89
CA ILE A 173 5.38 5.73 -1.77
C ILE A 173 5.45 6.63 -0.53
N VAL A 174 5.93 7.87 -0.66
CA VAL A 174 6.01 8.81 0.48
C VAL A 174 4.62 9.18 1.01
N GLN A 175 3.64 9.41 0.13
CA GLN A 175 2.26 9.66 0.54
C GLN A 175 1.67 8.47 1.29
N ALA A 176 1.84 7.26 0.75
CA ALA A 176 1.26 6.07 1.35
C ALA A 176 1.99 5.64 2.64
N SER A 177 3.28 5.95 2.80
CA SER A 177 3.96 5.75 4.09
C SER A 177 3.39 6.68 5.16
N SER A 178 3.09 7.94 4.83
CA SER A 178 2.39 8.86 5.73
C SER A 178 1.01 8.34 6.15
N TRP A 179 0.22 7.86 5.17
CA TRP A 179 -1.08 7.21 5.44
C TRP A 179 -0.98 6.00 6.34
N THR A 180 0.03 5.17 6.09
CA THR A 180 0.16 3.89 6.76
C THR A 180 0.68 4.05 8.19
N LEU A 181 1.51 5.05 8.46
CA LEU A 181 2.19 5.22 9.75
C LEU A 181 1.55 6.29 10.65
N HIS A 182 0.88 7.29 10.08
CA HIS A 182 0.45 8.48 10.83
C HIS A 182 -1.00 8.87 10.57
N GLU A 183 -1.40 9.02 9.31
CA GLU A 183 -2.58 9.81 8.99
C GLU A 183 -3.91 9.14 9.38
N ALA A 184 -4.68 9.86 10.19
CA ALA A 184 -6.06 9.52 10.53
C ALA A 184 -6.85 10.81 10.74
N VAL A 185 -8.06 10.85 10.19
CA VAL A 185 -9.03 11.89 10.54
C VAL A 185 -9.61 11.56 11.90
N SER A 186 -9.49 12.46 12.86
CA SER A 186 -10.10 12.33 14.18
C SER A 186 -11.44 13.08 14.22
N PHE A 187 -12.40 12.53 14.95
CA PHE A 187 -13.73 13.12 15.11
C PHE A 187 -14.36 12.70 16.43
N ASP A 188 -15.31 13.48 16.91
CA ASP A 188 -16.19 13.15 18.03
C ASP A 188 -17.65 13.00 17.56
N GLU A 189 -18.60 12.94 18.49
CA GLU A 189 -20.04 12.79 18.18
C GLU A 189 -20.62 13.96 17.35
N SER A 190 -19.91 15.09 17.29
CA SER A 190 -20.41 16.34 16.72
C SER A 190 -19.62 16.86 15.52
N HIS A 191 -18.30 16.64 15.47
CA HIS A 191 -17.47 17.21 14.39
C HIS A 191 -16.11 16.51 14.20
N ILE A 192 -15.44 16.86 13.09
CA ILE A 192 -14.04 16.51 12.82
C ILE A 192 -13.14 17.36 13.72
N THR A 193 -12.25 16.71 14.47
CA THR A 193 -11.32 17.37 15.42
C THR A 193 -9.92 17.59 14.83
N SER A 194 -9.54 16.86 13.76
CA SER A 194 -8.30 17.08 13.01
C SER A 194 -8.51 18.07 11.86
N ALA A 195 -8.79 19.33 12.18
CA ALA A 195 -9.25 20.33 11.21
C ALA A 195 -8.15 21.19 10.57
N ASP A 196 -6.89 21.00 10.97
CA ASP A 196 -5.74 21.78 10.49
C ASP A 196 -4.44 20.93 10.37
N TRP A 197 -3.38 21.56 9.87
CA TRP A 197 -2.08 20.91 9.63
C TRP A 197 -1.30 20.55 10.92
N ALA A 198 -1.71 21.09 12.06
CA ALA A 198 -1.09 20.79 13.35
C ALA A 198 -1.75 19.57 14.01
N SER A 199 -3.08 19.48 13.91
CA SER A 199 -3.91 18.44 14.48
C SER A 199 -3.98 17.17 13.62
N TYR A 200 -3.86 17.28 12.29
CA TYR A 200 -3.83 16.12 11.41
C TYR A 200 -2.41 15.51 11.34
N PRO A 201 -2.21 14.25 11.79
CA PRO A 201 -0.88 13.66 11.92
C PRO A 201 -0.31 13.25 10.56
N MET A 202 0.66 14.01 10.06
CA MET A 202 1.34 13.73 8.79
C MET A 202 2.83 13.48 8.98
N LEU A 203 3.41 12.67 8.09
CA LEU A 203 4.85 12.48 7.98
C LEU A 203 5.57 13.82 7.81
N ARG A 204 6.66 14.02 8.55
CA ARG A 204 7.51 15.22 8.45
C ARG A 204 8.85 14.90 7.78
N PHE A 205 9.58 15.95 7.37
CA PHE A 205 10.87 15.79 6.67
C PHE A 205 11.88 14.86 7.36
N PRO A 206 12.05 14.86 8.71
CA PRO A 206 12.97 13.93 9.37
C PRO A 206 12.53 12.46 9.31
N GLU A 207 11.29 12.19 8.93
CA GLU A 207 10.69 10.86 8.91
C GLU A 207 10.64 10.26 7.49
N ILE A 208 11.05 11.03 6.46
CA ILE A 208 11.12 10.50 5.10
C ILE A 208 12.15 9.35 5.02
N PRO A 209 11.97 8.42 4.07
CA PRO A 209 12.94 7.35 3.87
C PRO A 209 14.31 7.90 3.46
N ASP A 210 15.37 7.20 3.87
CA ASP A 210 16.74 7.52 3.50
C ASP A 210 16.96 7.32 1.99
N SER A 211 16.23 6.37 1.37
CA SER A 211 16.16 6.22 -0.08
C SER A 211 14.82 5.67 -0.57
N VAL A 212 14.41 6.14 -1.76
CA VAL A 212 13.31 5.58 -2.55
C VAL A 212 13.82 5.38 -3.97
N GLU A 213 13.88 4.12 -4.42
CA GLU A 213 14.41 3.75 -5.73
C GLU A 213 13.31 3.08 -6.56
N VAL A 214 12.99 3.62 -7.73
CA VAL A 214 11.95 3.04 -8.60
C VAL A 214 12.55 2.61 -9.94
N HIS A 215 12.44 1.33 -10.29
CA HIS A 215 12.89 0.81 -11.57
C HIS A 215 11.71 0.72 -12.54
N VAL A 216 11.76 1.51 -13.62
CA VAL A 216 10.75 1.44 -14.69
C VAL A 216 11.11 0.28 -15.62
N ILE A 217 10.21 -0.67 -15.76
CA ILE A 217 10.28 -1.74 -16.75
C ILE A 217 9.58 -1.22 -18.01
N ASP A 218 10.37 -0.77 -18.99
CA ASP A 218 9.82 -0.31 -20.26
C ASP A 218 9.36 -1.48 -21.12
N ARG A 219 8.19 -1.32 -21.76
CA ARG A 219 7.59 -2.31 -22.65
C ARG A 219 7.24 -1.68 -24.00
N PRO A 220 8.22 -1.43 -24.88
CA PRO A 220 7.97 -0.85 -26.20
C PRO A 220 6.89 -1.62 -26.98
N GLY A 221 5.93 -0.90 -27.56
CA GLY A 221 4.82 -1.46 -28.34
C GLY A 221 3.65 -2.00 -27.53
N GLN A 222 3.74 -2.03 -26.19
CA GLN A 222 2.61 -2.38 -25.32
C GLN A 222 1.72 -1.16 -25.05
N ALA A 223 0.45 -1.40 -24.71
CA ALA A 223 -0.50 -0.35 -24.36
C ALA A 223 -0.01 0.50 -23.16
N PHE A 224 -0.25 1.81 -23.20
CA PHE A 224 0.05 2.73 -22.11
C PHE A 224 -0.87 2.48 -20.90
N LEU A 225 -0.29 2.43 -19.70
CA LEU A 225 -1.05 2.22 -18.46
C LEU A 225 -0.92 3.40 -17.50
N GLY A 226 -2.01 3.71 -16.80
CA GLY A 226 -2.01 4.73 -15.76
C GLY A 226 -1.10 4.33 -14.57
N THR A 227 -0.15 5.21 -14.24
CA THR A 227 0.83 5.02 -13.15
C THR A 227 0.38 5.68 -11.84
N GLY A 228 -0.50 6.67 -11.94
CA GLY A 228 -0.72 7.67 -10.89
C GLY A 228 -1.17 7.11 -9.54
N GLU A 229 -1.74 5.92 -9.46
CA GLU A 229 -2.34 5.37 -8.23
C GLU A 229 -1.82 3.97 -7.89
N ALA A 230 -0.73 3.53 -8.52
CA ALA A 230 -0.20 2.18 -8.37
C ALA A 230 0.57 1.96 -7.05
N ALA A 231 1.05 3.03 -6.41
CA ALA A 231 1.92 2.95 -5.24
C ALA A 231 1.19 2.64 -3.93
N GLN A 232 -0.01 3.19 -3.75
CA GLN A 232 -0.65 3.30 -2.44
C GLN A 232 -0.81 1.93 -1.74
N GLY A 233 -1.45 0.98 -2.42
CA GLY A 233 -1.69 -0.36 -1.89
C GLY A 233 -0.40 -1.13 -1.56
N PRO A 234 0.51 -1.34 -2.54
CA PRO A 234 1.77 -2.03 -2.30
C PRO A 234 2.61 -1.41 -1.19
N THR A 235 2.67 -0.07 -1.07
CA THR A 235 3.40 0.58 0.01
C THR A 235 2.85 0.25 1.38
N ALA A 236 1.54 0.33 1.56
CA ALA A 236 0.89 0.01 2.84
C ALA A 236 1.20 -1.43 3.28
N ALA A 237 1.02 -2.37 2.36
CA ALA A 237 1.26 -3.78 2.60
C ALA A 237 2.73 -4.11 2.85
N ALA A 238 3.65 -3.54 2.08
CA ALA A 238 5.08 -3.80 2.24
C ALA A 238 5.55 -3.30 3.62
N ILE A 239 5.10 -2.12 4.05
CA ILE A 239 5.36 -1.61 5.41
C ILE A 239 4.78 -2.56 6.46
N ALA A 240 3.54 -3.03 6.27
CA ALA A 240 2.90 -3.96 7.18
C ALA A 240 3.68 -5.26 7.37
N ASN A 241 4.15 -5.82 6.26
CA ASN A 241 4.96 -7.04 6.22
C ASN A 241 6.33 -6.82 6.86
N ALA A 242 6.93 -5.64 6.67
CA ALA A 242 8.20 -5.27 7.26
C ALA A 242 8.10 -5.09 8.78
N VAL A 243 7.01 -4.50 9.29
CA VAL A 243 6.76 -4.39 10.72
C VAL A 243 6.56 -5.78 11.34
N ALA A 244 5.81 -6.66 10.69
CA ALA A 244 5.65 -8.04 11.15
C ALA A 244 6.96 -8.84 11.11
N ASP A 245 7.83 -8.58 10.14
CA ASP A 245 9.18 -9.15 10.08
C ASP A 245 10.09 -8.62 11.21
N ALA A 246 10.04 -7.30 11.49
CA ALA A 246 10.86 -6.66 12.52
C ALA A 246 10.46 -7.06 13.95
N THR A 247 9.16 -7.25 14.17
CA THR A 247 8.59 -7.35 15.52
C THR A 247 8.11 -8.74 15.89
N GLY A 248 7.76 -9.57 14.90
CA GLY A 248 7.03 -10.82 15.06
C GLY A 248 5.51 -10.64 15.22
N ALA A 249 5.01 -9.41 15.29
CA ALA A 249 3.59 -9.10 15.51
C ALA A 249 2.91 -8.54 14.26
N ARG A 250 1.64 -8.93 14.04
CA ARG A 250 0.85 -8.43 12.91
C ARG A 250 -0.10 -7.32 13.36
N VAL A 251 0.19 -6.09 12.94
CA VAL A 251 -0.75 -4.97 13.01
C VAL A 251 -1.71 -5.06 11.82
N ARG A 252 -3.03 -5.06 12.08
CA ARG A 252 -4.07 -5.19 11.04
C ARG A 252 -4.92 -3.93 10.87
N GLU A 253 -4.73 -2.95 11.73
CA GLU A 253 -5.51 -1.72 11.76
C GLU A 253 -4.61 -0.54 11.38
N LEU A 254 -5.02 0.20 10.35
CA LEU A 254 -4.33 1.41 9.88
C LEU A 254 -4.88 2.66 10.59
N PRO A 255 -4.06 3.72 10.75
CA PRO A 255 -2.60 3.74 10.62
C PRO A 255 -1.89 2.97 11.76
N PHE A 256 -0.62 2.66 11.56
CA PHE A 256 0.26 1.98 12.50
C PHE A 256 0.81 2.95 13.54
N THR A 257 -0.12 3.54 14.31
CA THR A 257 0.25 4.43 15.41
C THR A 257 1.12 3.70 16.42
N ARG A 258 1.88 4.47 17.20
CA ARG A 258 2.74 3.95 18.26
C ARG A 258 1.98 3.01 19.19
N GLU A 259 0.78 3.40 19.59
CA GLU A 259 -0.10 2.68 20.50
C GLU A 259 -0.53 1.33 19.90
N ARG A 260 -0.92 1.32 18.61
CA ARG A 260 -1.31 0.09 17.92
C ARG A 260 -0.14 -0.86 17.71
N VAL A 261 1.03 -0.32 17.36
CA VAL A 261 2.26 -1.11 17.23
C VAL A 261 2.63 -1.73 18.58
N LYS A 262 2.67 -0.92 19.65
CA LYS A 262 2.93 -1.35 21.03
C LYS A 262 1.96 -2.45 21.50
N SER A 263 0.66 -2.22 21.31
CA SER A 263 -0.39 -3.18 21.62
C SER A 263 -0.16 -4.52 20.90
N ALA A 264 0.18 -4.48 19.61
CA ALA A 264 0.43 -5.70 18.83
C ALA A 264 1.68 -6.47 19.31
N ILE A 265 2.73 -5.78 19.75
CA ILE A 265 3.98 -6.40 20.24
C ILE A 265 3.94 -6.81 21.72
N GLY A 266 2.91 -6.38 22.46
CA GLY A 266 2.70 -6.72 23.87
C GLY A 266 3.55 -5.94 24.87
N VAL A 267 3.87 -4.65 24.59
CA VAL A 267 4.57 -3.74 25.53
C VAL A 267 3.95 -2.36 25.63
#